data_AF-A0A2Z5R0M4-F1
#
_entry.id   AF-A0A2Z5R0M4-F1
#
_cell.length_a   1.000
_cell.length_b   1.000
_cell.length_c   1.000
_cell.angle_alpha   90.00
_cell.angle_beta   90.00
_cell.angle_gamma   90.00
#
_symmetry.space_group_name_H-M   'P 1'
#
loop_
_entity.id
_entity.type
_entity.pdbx_description
1 polymer ?
#
loop_
_entity_poly.entity_id
_entity_poly.type
_entity_poly.pdbx_seq_one_letter_code
_entity_poly.pdbx_strand_id
1 'polypeptide(L)'
;MQHIFTLHLPEPYRRRGPEYVAVSFFAGDSWEIIQEIPPLLLKEHSDTPLTTQLRQYQPHPMFQELHDSLDGVFGLLYLTREEFSARSNGPTNPYREGEQFIVLPLRQRTRLFTQWGAAHPTQALGLVYRPDPNAGVPPADDGVNGYEDPWDEETGDFRNWADPLFSKCHLGGTALPGQFLPSGLSAYYLEITEMGVLEFGDCGSAQIDLDNNVFDWTCG
;
A
#
# COMPACT_ATOMS: atom_id res chain seq x y z
N MET A 1 -3.81 -11.44 -1.44
CA MET A 1 -3.68 -9.98 -1.53
C MET A 1 -4.83 -9.40 -2.33
N GLN A 2 -5.35 -8.27 -1.86
CA GLN A 2 -6.39 -7.46 -2.50
C GLN A 2 -5.74 -6.24 -3.14
N HIS A 3 -6.15 -5.91 -4.37
CA HIS A 3 -5.78 -4.66 -5.02
C HIS A 3 -6.42 -3.47 -4.29
N ILE A 4 -5.62 -2.45 -3.98
CA ILE A 4 -6.09 -1.23 -3.33
C ILE A 4 -6.21 -0.10 -4.35
N PHE A 5 -5.12 0.21 -5.06
CA PHE A 5 -5.11 1.25 -6.07
C PHE A 5 -4.07 0.97 -7.15
N THR A 6 -4.26 1.63 -8.30
CA THR A 6 -3.24 1.78 -9.32
C THR A 6 -3.09 3.27 -9.61
N LEU A 7 -1.85 3.77 -9.54
CA LEU A 7 -1.53 5.18 -9.66
C LEU A 7 -0.53 5.41 -10.80
N HIS A 8 -0.88 6.30 -11.73
CA HIS A 8 0.07 6.78 -12.73
C HIS A 8 1.06 7.76 -12.10
N LEU A 9 2.35 7.48 -12.27
CA LEU A 9 3.44 8.24 -11.65
C LEU A 9 3.87 9.43 -12.51
N PRO A 10 4.02 10.63 -11.90
CA PRO A 10 4.75 11.73 -12.51
C PRO A 10 6.20 11.32 -12.79
N GLU A 11 6.80 11.90 -13.83
CA GLU A 11 8.16 11.55 -14.29
C GLU A 11 9.23 11.56 -13.17
N PRO A 12 9.27 12.54 -12.24
CA PRO A 12 10.24 12.53 -11.15
C PRO A 12 10.14 11.31 -10.22
N TYR A 13 8.96 10.70 -10.10
CA TYR A 13 8.70 9.56 -9.22
C TYR A 13 8.89 8.21 -9.92
N ARG A 14 9.29 8.18 -11.21
CA ARG A 14 9.57 6.94 -11.96
C ARG A 14 10.99 6.43 -11.66
N ARG A 15 11.21 6.04 -10.40
CA ARG A 15 12.52 5.69 -9.86
C ARG A 15 13.07 4.35 -10.33
N ARG A 16 12.21 3.46 -10.85
CA ARG A 16 12.62 2.16 -11.40
C ARG A 16 12.98 2.18 -12.89
N GLY A 17 12.84 3.31 -13.55
CA GLY A 17 13.08 3.47 -14.98
C GLY A 17 11.94 4.24 -15.66
N PRO A 18 12.22 4.96 -16.75
CA PRO A 18 11.23 5.77 -17.46
C PRO A 18 10.07 4.95 -18.06
N GLU A 19 10.28 3.66 -18.30
CA GLU A 19 9.29 2.71 -18.79
C GLU A 19 8.21 2.36 -17.76
N TYR A 20 8.52 2.45 -16.46
CA TYR A 20 7.59 2.15 -15.37
C TYR A 20 6.77 3.39 -15.02
N VAL A 21 5.64 3.54 -15.69
CA VAL A 21 4.81 4.74 -15.64
C VAL A 21 3.78 4.72 -14.52
N ALA A 22 3.55 3.58 -13.88
CA ALA A 22 2.55 3.43 -12.84
C ALA A 22 2.96 2.41 -11.77
N VAL A 23 2.30 2.47 -10.61
CA VAL A 23 2.40 1.45 -9.55
C VAL A 23 1.02 0.93 -9.19
N SER A 24 0.93 -0.35 -8.85
CA SER A 24 -0.23 -0.94 -8.19
C SER A 24 0.14 -1.42 -6.80
N PHE A 25 -0.68 -1.07 -5.82
CA PHE A 25 -0.50 -1.45 -4.43
C PHE A 25 -1.53 -2.49 -4.01
N PHE A 26 -1.09 -3.46 -3.24
CA PHE A 26 -1.86 -4.60 -2.79
C PHE A 26 -1.68 -4.81 -1.29
N ALA A 27 -2.79 -5.11 -0.60
CA ALA A 27 -2.77 -5.49 0.81
C ALA A 27 -2.95 -7.01 0.94
N GLY A 28 -2.05 -7.68 1.64
CA GLY A 28 -2.21 -9.06 2.10
C GLY A 28 -2.72 -9.09 3.54
N ASP A 29 -3.08 -10.28 4.01
CA ASP A 29 -3.69 -10.52 5.33
C ASP A 29 -2.82 -9.97 6.46
N SER A 30 -3.46 -9.37 7.48
CA SER A 30 -2.75 -8.84 8.64
C SER A 30 -2.17 -9.96 9.52
N TRP A 31 -1.16 -9.62 10.29
CA TRP A 31 -0.44 -10.55 11.15
C TRP A 31 -1.34 -11.25 12.19
N GLU A 32 -2.37 -10.55 12.72
CA GLU A 32 -3.31 -11.14 13.68
C GLU A 32 -4.05 -12.33 13.07
N ILE A 33 -4.35 -12.25 11.77
CA ILE A 33 -5.10 -13.27 11.05
C ILE A 33 -4.20 -14.45 10.73
N ILE A 34 -2.95 -14.19 10.35
CA ILE A 34 -1.95 -15.23 10.06
C ILE A 34 -1.71 -16.10 11.29
N GLN A 35 -1.73 -15.53 12.50
CA GLN A 35 -1.59 -16.28 13.76
C GLN A 35 -2.85 -17.07 14.13
N GLU A 36 -4.05 -16.48 13.99
CA GLU A 36 -5.31 -17.15 14.36
C GLU A 36 -5.71 -18.25 13.37
N ILE A 37 -5.36 -18.07 12.10
CA ILE A 37 -5.69 -18.98 11.01
C ILE A 37 -4.37 -19.27 10.29
N PRO A 38 -3.63 -20.33 10.69
CA PRO A 38 -2.45 -20.72 9.94
C PRO A 38 -2.87 -20.84 8.47
N PRO A 39 -2.09 -20.24 7.54
CA PRO A 39 -2.44 -20.26 6.13
C PRO A 39 -2.79 -21.69 5.80
N LEU A 40 -4.00 -21.90 5.26
CA LEU A 40 -4.42 -23.22 4.81
C LEU A 40 -3.26 -23.74 4.00
N LEU A 41 -2.54 -24.72 4.57
CA LEU A 41 -1.65 -25.58 3.85
C LEU A 41 -2.55 -26.15 2.78
N LEU A 42 -2.56 -25.50 1.61
CA LEU A 42 -3.04 -26.05 0.37
C LEU A 42 -2.46 -27.43 0.42
N LYS A 43 -3.31 -28.45 0.66
CA LYS A 43 -2.84 -29.82 0.61
C LYS A 43 -2.25 -29.89 -0.78
N GLU A 44 -0.92 -29.93 -0.88
CA GLU A 44 -0.17 -29.79 -2.14
C GLU A 44 -0.62 -30.83 -3.17
N HIS A 45 -1.39 -31.82 -2.71
CA HIS A 45 -1.98 -32.95 -3.41
C HIS A 45 -3.44 -32.76 -3.87
N SER A 46 -4.08 -31.60 -3.69
CA SER A 46 -5.42 -31.34 -4.24
C SER A 46 -5.33 -30.66 -5.61
N ASP A 47 -6.05 -31.17 -6.61
CA ASP A 47 -6.13 -30.59 -7.96
C ASP A 47 -7.36 -29.68 -8.09
N THR A 48 -7.37 -28.61 -7.30
CA THR A 48 -8.36 -27.54 -7.42
C THR A 48 -7.94 -26.53 -8.49
N PRO A 49 -8.86 -25.72 -9.04
CA PRO A 49 -8.46 -24.67 -9.97
C PRO A 49 -7.50 -23.66 -9.31
N LEU A 50 -7.67 -23.39 -8.01
CA LEU A 50 -6.74 -22.55 -7.23
C LEU A 50 -5.33 -23.15 -7.16
N THR A 51 -5.17 -24.42 -6.77
CA THR A 51 -3.84 -25.05 -6.70
C THR A 51 -3.20 -25.14 -8.08
N THR A 52 -3.98 -25.32 -9.14
CA THR A 52 -3.49 -25.30 -10.53
C THR A 52 -2.96 -23.92 -10.90
N GLN A 53 -3.70 -22.85 -10.60
CA GLN A 53 -3.25 -21.47 -10.85
C GLN A 53 -1.99 -21.14 -10.04
N LEU A 54 -1.92 -21.54 -8.77
CA LEU A 54 -0.74 -21.31 -7.92
C LEU A 54 0.50 -22.06 -8.43
N ARG A 55 0.35 -23.28 -8.97
CA ARG A 55 1.46 -24.01 -9.61
C ARG A 55 1.94 -23.36 -10.91
N GLN A 56 1.05 -22.65 -11.61
CA GLN A 56 1.36 -21.94 -12.86
C GLN A 56 1.79 -20.49 -12.63
N TYR A 57 1.64 -20.00 -11.41
CA TYR A 57 1.96 -18.62 -11.06
C TYR A 57 3.44 -18.34 -11.34
N GLN A 58 3.67 -17.28 -12.10
CA GLN A 58 4.99 -16.70 -12.26
C GLN A 58 4.93 -15.29 -11.66
N PRO A 59 5.78 -14.98 -10.67
CA PRO A 59 5.82 -13.64 -10.12
C PRO A 59 6.22 -12.65 -11.21
N HIS A 60 5.54 -11.51 -11.21
CA HIS A 60 5.92 -10.42 -12.10
C HIS A 60 7.33 -9.93 -11.72
N PRO A 61 8.25 -9.71 -12.69
CA PRO A 61 9.64 -9.37 -12.39
C PRO A 61 9.79 -8.06 -11.60
N MET A 62 8.80 -7.17 -11.71
CA MET A 62 8.75 -5.89 -11.00
C MET A 62 7.72 -5.87 -9.85
N PHE A 63 7.36 -7.04 -9.34
CA PHE A 63 6.63 -7.17 -8.09
C PHE A 63 7.60 -7.14 -6.90
N GLN A 64 7.24 -6.40 -5.87
CA GLN A 64 7.96 -6.31 -4.61
C GLN A 64 7.00 -6.68 -3.48
N GLU A 65 7.41 -7.65 -2.68
CA GLU A 65 6.75 -7.95 -1.41
C GLU A 65 7.29 -6.98 -0.35
N LEU A 66 6.38 -6.40 0.42
CA LEU A 66 6.67 -5.42 1.46
C LEU A 66 6.18 -6.00 2.79
N HIS A 67 6.96 -5.81 3.85
CA HIS A 67 6.62 -6.29 5.19
C HIS A 67 6.66 -5.12 6.17
N ASP A 68 5.65 -5.04 7.02
CA ASP A 68 5.67 -4.12 8.16
C ASP A 68 6.41 -4.73 9.36
N SER A 69 6.53 -3.95 10.44
CA SER A 69 7.15 -4.39 11.70
C SER A 69 6.39 -5.51 12.44
N LEU A 70 5.18 -5.84 12.02
CA LEU A 70 4.31 -6.88 12.58
C LEU A 70 4.24 -8.12 11.67
N ASP A 71 5.01 -8.19 10.59
CA ASP A 71 4.98 -9.24 9.56
C ASP A 71 3.71 -9.24 8.66
N GLY A 72 2.93 -8.15 8.66
CA GLY A 72 1.88 -7.92 7.67
C GLY A 72 2.48 -7.83 6.27
N VAL A 73 1.84 -8.49 5.30
CA VAL A 73 2.39 -8.63 3.94
C VAL A 73 1.65 -7.72 2.97
N PHE A 74 2.38 -6.89 2.25
CA PHE A 74 1.88 -6.00 1.21
C PHE A 74 2.62 -6.24 -0.10
N GLY A 75 2.08 -5.71 -1.19
CA GLY A 75 2.65 -5.87 -2.53
C GLY A 75 2.69 -4.55 -3.29
N LEU A 76 3.83 -4.25 -3.90
CA LEU A 76 4.00 -3.13 -4.81
C LEU A 76 4.44 -3.64 -6.17
N LEU A 77 3.68 -3.31 -7.21
CA LEU A 77 3.93 -3.72 -8.58
C LEU A 77 4.17 -2.50 -9.47
N TYR A 78 5.35 -2.42 -10.09
CA TYR A 78 5.61 -1.39 -11.10
C TYR A 78 5.11 -1.86 -12.46
N LEU A 79 4.39 -0.98 -13.16
CA LEU A 79 3.74 -1.26 -14.42
C LEU A 79 4.37 -0.45 -15.55
N THR A 80 4.62 -1.13 -16.66
CA THR A 80 4.93 -0.51 -17.95
C THR A 80 3.71 0.25 -18.49
N ARG A 81 3.93 1.07 -19.53
CA ARG A 81 2.83 1.77 -20.20
C ARG A 81 1.81 0.80 -20.80
N GLU A 82 2.29 -0.29 -21.38
CA GLU A 82 1.48 -1.33 -21.99
C GLU A 82 0.59 -2.00 -20.93
N GLU A 83 1.16 -2.38 -19.78
CA GLU A 83 0.43 -3.01 -18.68
C GLU A 83 -0.59 -2.07 -18.04
N PHE A 84 -0.22 -0.80 -17.83
CA PHE A 84 -1.12 0.20 -17.28
C PHE A 84 -2.29 0.53 -18.23
N SER A 85 -2.04 0.53 -19.54
CA SER A 85 -3.07 0.84 -20.55
C SER A 85 -3.92 -0.37 -20.92
N ALA A 86 -3.43 -1.59 -20.64
CA ALA A 86 -4.17 -2.81 -20.88
C ALA A 86 -5.41 -2.86 -19.98
N ARG A 87 -6.57 -3.15 -20.57
CA ARG A 87 -7.75 -3.50 -19.78
C ARG A 87 -7.50 -4.87 -19.16
N SER A 88 -7.06 -4.90 -17.91
CA SER A 88 -7.18 -6.12 -17.12
C SER A 88 -8.62 -6.21 -16.63
N ASN A 89 -9.32 -7.26 -17.07
CA ASN A 89 -10.35 -7.78 -16.18
C ASN A 89 -9.59 -8.28 -14.95
N GLY A 90 -10.13 -8.02 -13.75
CA GLY A 90 -9.60 -8.65 -12.55
C GLY A 90 -9.48 -10.17 -12.76
N PRO A 91 -8.54 -10.84 -12.07
CA PRO A 91 -8.38 -12.28 -12.20
C PRO A 91 -9.73 -12.96 -12.01
N THR A 92 -10.04 -14.02 -12.74
CA THR A 92 -11.31 -14.75 -12.53
C THR A 92 -11.29 -15.50 -11.20
N ASN A 93 -12.42 -15.53 -10.49
CA ASN A 93 -12.54 -16.30 -9.25
C ASN A 93 -12.20 -17.79 -9.50
N PRO A 94 -11.12 -18.33 -8.91
CA PRO A 94 -10.72 -19.70 -9.14
C PRO A 94 -11.50 -20.72 -8.30
N TYR A 95 -12.34 -20.27 -7.35
CA TYR A 95 -13.11 -21.16 -6.50
C TYR A 95 -14.28 -21.77 -7.29
N ARG A 96 -14.46 -23.09 -7.19
CA ARG A 96 -15.72 -23.72 -7.62
C ARG A 96 -16.86 -23.32 -6.69
N GLU A 97 -18.09 -23.40 -7.16
CA GLU A 97 -19.27 -23.24 -6.31
C GLU A 97 -19.21 -24.24 -5.14
N GLY A 98 -19.28 -23.73 -3.90
CA GLY A 98 -19.12 -24.53 -2.68
C GLY A 98 -17.68 -24.72 -2.19
N GLU A 99 -16.65 -24.47 -3.01
CA GLU A 99 -15.23 -24.44 -2.60
C GLU A 99 -14.87 -23.07 -1.98
N GLN A 100 -15.53 -22.67 -0.90
CA GLN A 100 -15.05 -21.54 -0.10
C GLN A 100 -14.09 -22.08 0.95
N PHE A 101 -12.79 -22.05 0.65
CA PHE A 101 -11.77 -22.55 1.58
C PHE A 101 -11.74 -21.80 2.91
N ILE A 102 -12.35 -20.62 2.99
CA ILE A 102 -12.43 -19.89 4.25
C ILE A 102 -13.83 -19.30 4.47
N VAL A 103 -14.75 -20.11 5.00
CA VAL A 103 -15.96 -19.59 5.66
C VAL A 103 -15.54 -19.14 7.07
N LEU A 104 -14.94 -17.97 7.18
CA LEU A 104 -14.74 -17.39 8.51
C LEU A 104 -16.07 -16.99 9.15
N PRO A 105 -16.13 -16.98 10.50
CA PRO A 105 -17.15 -16.25 11.23
C PRO A 105 -17.31 -14.85 10.68
N LEU A 106 -18.55 -14.34 10.66
CA LEU A 106 -18.90 -13.05 10.04
C LEU A 106 -18.00 -11.89 10.51
N ARG A 107 -17.48 -11.94 11.74
CA ARG A 107 -16.61 -10.92 12.36
C ARG A 107 -15.17 -10.90 11.83
N GLN A 108 -14.69 -11.99 11.22
CA GLN A 108 -13.33 -12.08 10.69
C GLN A 108 -13.30 -11.99 9.15
N ARG A 109 -14.45 -12.08 8.47
CA ARG A 109 -14.54 -11.96 6.99
C ARG A 109 -14.10 -10.60 6.47
N THR A 110 -14.28 -9.54 7.26
CA THR A 110 -13.85 -8.18 6.93
C THR A 110 -12.34 -7.98 7.10
N ARG A 111 -11.64 -8.91 7.75
CA ARG A 111 -10.21 -8.79 8.05
C ARG A 111 -9.34 -9.50 7.00
N LEU A 112 -9.86 -10.52 6.31
CA LEU A 112 -9.12 -11.20 5.23
C LEU A 112 -9.14 -10.39 3.94
N PHE A 113 -7.96 -10.00 3.47
CA PHE A 113 -7.74 -9.32 2.20
C PHE A 113 -7.61 -10.33 1.07
N THR A 114 -8.69 -11.10 0.88
CA THR A 114 -8.89 -11.80 -0.38
C THR A 114 -9.59 -10.86 -1.33
N GLN A 115 -9.11 -10.77 -2.58
CA GLN A 115 -9.79 -10.03 -3.66
C GLN A 115 -11.26 -10.47 -3.91
N TRP A 116 -11.71 -11.53 -3.23
CA TRP A 116 -13.03 -12.15 -3.33
C TRP A 116 -13.91 -11.98 -2.10
N GLY A 117 -13.40 -11.38 -1.01
CA GLY A 117 -14.09 -11.24 0.27
C GLY A 117 -15.02 -10.02 0.36
N ALA A 118 -14.65 -8.92 -0.29
CA ALA A 118 -15.45 -7.70 -0.36
C ALA A 118 -15.18 -6.95 -1.68
N ALA A 119 -16.22 -6.77 -2.50
CA ALA A 119 -16.13 -5.91 -3.68
C ALA A 119 -16.42 -4.47 -3.27
N HIS A 120 -15.39 -3.63 -3.23
CA HIS A 120 -15.56 -2.19 -3.07
C HIS A 120 -15.80 -1.55 -4.45
N PRO A 121 -16.67 -0.52 -4.55
CA PRO A 121 -16.83 0.20 -5.80
C PRO A 121 -15.49 0.83 -6.20
N THR A 122 -15.09 0.62 -7.46
CA THR A 122 -13.90 1.27 -8.01
C THR A 122 -14.13 2.77 -8.06
N GLN A 123 -13.15 3.53 -7.56
CA GLN A 123 -13.16 4.98 -7.62
C GLN A 123 -11.97 5.47 -8.46
N ALA A 124 -12.18 6.55 -9.20
CA ALA A 124 -11.08 7.22 -9.88
C ALA A 124 -10.27 8.01 -8.85
N LEU A 125 -8.96 7.82 -8.88
CA LEU A 125 -7.99 8.59 -8.10
C LEU A 125 -7.17 9.48 -9.03
N GLY A 126 -6.79 10.65 -8.54
CA GLY A 126 -6.06 11.66 -9.31
C GLY A 126 -5.09 12.43 -8.43
N LEU A 127 -3.93 12.77 -9.00
CA LEU A 127 -2.95 13.63 -8.35
C LEU A 127 -3.31 15.08 -8.60
N VAL A 128 -3.29 15.87 -7.53
CA VAL A 128 -3.45 17.32 -7.58
C VAL A 128 -2.16 17.94 -7.09
N TYR A 129 -1.69 18.98 -7.79
CA TYR A 129 -0.51 19.71 -7.35
C TYR A 129 -0.78 20.36 -5.99
N ARG A 130 0.23 20.30 -5.13
CA ARG A 130 0.22 20.84 -3.78
C ARG A 130 1.50 21.62 -3.53
N PRO A 131 1.42 22.88 -3.07
CA PRO A 131 2.55 23.56 -2.46
C PRO A 131 2.90 22.91 -1.12
N ASP A 132 4.15 22.52 -0.94
CA ASP A 132 4.64 21.82 0.24
C ASP A 132 6.12 22.22 0.42
N PRO A 133 6.52 22.75 1.59
CA PRO A 133 7.89 23.22 1.82
C PRO A 133 8.91 22.09 1.78
N ASN A 134 8.49 20.86 2.07
CA ASN A 134 9.35 19.67 2.11
C ASN A 134 9.38 18.93 0.77
N ALA A 135 8.77 19.49 -0.29
CA ALA A 135 8.78 18.88 -1.62
C ALA A 135 10.21 18.69 -2.15
N GLY A 136 10.60 17.45 -2.41
CA GLY A 136 11.95 17.11 -2.88
C GLY A 136 12.99 16.94 -1.76
N VAL A 137 12.58 17.11 -0.50
CA VAL A 137 13.42 16.86 0.67
C VAL A 137 13.02 15.51 1.28
N PRO A 138 13.97 14.61 1.60
CA PRO A 138 13.67 13.39 2.34
C PRO A 138 13.05 13.71 3.71
N PRO A 139 11.99 13.00 4.12
CA PRO A 139 11.42 13.13 5.47
C PRO A 139 12.47 12.91 6.57
N ALA A 140 12.50 13.81 7.55
CA ALA A 140 13.43 13.79 8.67
C ALA A 140 12.92 14.66 9.84
N ASP A 141 13.69 14.73 10.92
CA ASP A 141 13.47 15.69 12.01
C ASP A 141 13.74 17.14 11.56
N ASP A 142 13.26 18.13 12.32
CA ASP A 142 13.36 19.55 11.99
C ASP A 142 14.79 20.01 11.65
N GLY A 143 14.90 20.80 10.58
CA GLY A 143 16.16 21.38 10.12
C GLY A 143 17.13 20.39 9.47
N VAL A 144 16.85 19.09 9.50
CA VAL A 144 17.69 18.09 8.83
C VAL A 144 17.52 18.23 7.32
N ASN A 145 18.61 18.55 6.62
CA ASN A 145 18.62 18.79 5.17
C ASN A 145 17.62 19.86 4.67
N GLY A 146 17.18 20.76 5.55
CA GLY A 146 16.16 21.76 5.23
C GLY A 146 14.72 21.25 5.28
N TYR A 147 14.46 20.10 5.89
CA TYR A 147 13.12 19.63 6.20
C TYR A 147 12.50 20.51 7.30
N GLU A 148 11.29 21.00 7.07
CA GLU A 148 10.52 21.79 8.05
C GLU A 148 9.56 20.89 8.82
N ASP A 149 9.60 20.98 10.16
CA ASP A 149 8.64 20.27 11.01
C ASP A 149 7.19 20.73 10.74
N PRO A 150 6.23 19.81 10.47
CA PRO A 150 4.82 20.15 10.39
C PRO A 150 4.21 20.66 11.70
N TRP A 151 4.82 20.36 12.84
CA TRP A 151 4.36 20.78 14.15
C TRP A 151 4.98 22.13 14.55
N ASP A 152 4.18 22.91 15.26
CA ASP A 152 4.64 24.11 15.95
C ASP A 152 4.93 23.74 17.40
N GLU A 153 6.20 23.78 17.81
CA GLU A 153 6.63 23.38 19.15
C GLU A 153 6.03 24.26 20.27
N GLU A 154 5.69 25.53 19.99
CA GLU A 154 5.18 26.46 20.99
C GLU A 154 3.70 26.19 21.30
N THR A 155 2.93 25.89 20.26
CA THR A 155 1.47 25.68 20.36
C THR A 155 1.08 24.21 20.50
N GLY A 156 1.89 23.30 19.98
CA GLY A 156 1.55 21.88 19.84
C GLY A 156 0.54 21.60 18.72
N ASP A 157 0.21 22.60 17.90
CA ASP A 157 -0.70 22.48 16.77
C ASP A 157 0.05 22.31 15.45
N PHE A 158 -0.64 21.82 14.41
CA PHE A 158 -0.07 21.81 13.06
C PHE A 158 0.19 23.25 12.61
N ARG A 159 1.33 23.46 11.95
CA ARG A 159 1.54 24.70 11.21
C ARG A 159 0.45 24.85 10.16
N ASN A 160 0.04 26.09 9.88
CA ASN A 160 -1.06 26.40 8.95
C ASN A 160 -0.92 25.76 7.56
N TRP A 161 0.31 25.52 7.11
CA TRP A 161 0.57 24.88 5.82
C TRP A 161 0.47 23.34 5.89
N ALA A 162 0.66 22.75 7.08
CA ALA A 162 0.67 21.31 7.32
C ALA A 162 -0.74 20.75 7.66
N ASP A 163 -1.59 21.54 8.32
CA ASP A 163 -2.96 21.12 8.68
C ASP A 163 -3.78 20.54 7.50
N PRO A 164 -3.76 21.14 6.29
CA PRO A 164 -4.48 20.58 5.15
C PRO A 164 -3.94 19.24 4.63
N LEU A 165 -2.75 18.83 5.06
CA LEU A 165 -2.08 17.59 4.66
C LEU A 165 -2.54 16.40 5.50
N PHE A 166 -3.08 16.65 6.69
CA PHE A 166 -3.49 15.60 7.61
C PHE A 166 -4.53 14.67 6.98
N SER A 167 -4.32 13.36 7.17
CA SER A 167 -5.18 12.32 6.63
C SER A 167 -5.35 12.39 5.09
N LYS A 168 -4.30 12.82 4.37
CA LYS A 168 -4.25 12.81 2.89
C LYS A 168 -3.18 11.86 2.40
N CYS A 169 -3.47 11.19 1.29
CA CYS A 169 -2.46 10.45 0.55
C CYS A 169 -1.71 11.38 -0.41
N HIS A 170 -0.40 11.22 -0.54
CA HIS A 170 0.42 12.07 -1.39
C HIS A 170 1.76 11.47 -1.78
N LEU A 171 2.34 12.04 -2.84
CA LEU A 171 3.68 11.72 -3.30
C LEU A 171 4.67 12.74 -2.73
N GLY A 172 5.66 12.28 -1.97
CA GLY A 172 6.72 13.09 -1.37
C GLY A 172 6.18 14.23 -0.47
N GLY A 173 7.07 15.14 -0.11
CA GLY A 173 6.73 16.30 0.72
C GLY A 173 6.75 15.96 2.21
N THR A 174 5.90 16.64 2.97
CA THR A 174 5.83 16.48 4.42
C THR A 174 5.17 15.17 4.81
N ALA A 175 5.89 14.35 5.56
CA ALA A 175 5.35 13.14 6.16
C ALA A 175 4.57 13.44 7.44
N LEU A 176 3.45 12.75 7.62
CA LEU A 176 2.59 12.87 8.80
C LEU A 176 2.29 11.49 9.40
N PRO A 177 3.32 10.72 9.82
CA PRO A 177 3.09 9.47 10.51
C PRO A 177 2.50 9.72 11.90
N GLY A 178 1.60 8.84 12.35
CA GLY A 178 0.98 8.99 13.66
C GLY A 178 1.92 8.64 14.83
N GLN A 179 2.90 7.75 14.62
CA GLN A 179 3.82 7.31 15.69
C GLN A 179 5.30 7.54 15.40
N PHE A 180 5.77 7.12 14.23
CA PHE A 180 7.18 7.21 13.88
C PHE A 180 7.37 7.25 12.36
N LEU A 181 8.49 7.82 11.95
CA LEU A 181 8.89 7.86 10.55
C LEU A 181 9.91 6.74 10.29
N PRO A 182 9.72 5.88 9.27
CA PRO A 182 10.70 4.85 8.97
C PRO A 182 12.02 5.46 8.48
N SER A 183 13.14 4.92 8.94
CA SER A 183 14.47 5.42 8.57
C SER A 183 14.82 5.08 7.12
N GLY A 184 15.44 6.03 6.41
CA GLY A 184 15.96 5.78 5.05
C GLY A 184 14.98 6.09 3.91
N LEU A 185 13.86 6.75 4.21
CA LEU A 185 13.01 7.34 3.17
C LEU A 185 13.80 8.34 2.32
N SER A 186 13.55 8.31 1.02
CA SER A 186 13.95 9.31 0.05
C SER A 186 12.87 10.39 -0.07
N ALA A 187 13.14 11.43 -0.85
CA ALA A 187 12.10 12.40 -1.23
C ALA A 187 11.01 11.80 -2.15
N TYR A 188 11.24 10.59 -2.69
CA TYR A 188 10.40 9.93 -3.67
C TYR A 188 9.62 8.78 -3.05
N TYR A 189 8.78 9.11 -2.08
CA TYR A 189 7.91 8.15 -1.41
C TYR A 189 6.44 8.45 -1.66
N LEU A 190 5.58 7.49 -1.36
CA LEU A 190 4.14 7.62 -1.32
C LEU A 190 3.69 7.48 0.13
N GLU A 191 2.95 8.46 0.62
CA GLU A 191 2.20 8.35 1.86
C GLU A 191 0.76 7.98 1.53
N ILE A 192 0.27 6.89 2.12
CA ILE A 192 -1.13 6.50 2.01
C ILE A 192 -1.76 6.39 3.39
N THR A 193 -3.01 6.78 3.47
CA THR A 193 -3.84 6.62 4.66
C THR A 193 -4.83 5.48 4.41
N GLU A 194 -5.63 5.16 5.42
CA GLU A 194 -6.70 4.19 5.31
C GLU A 194 -7.60 4.46 4.10
N MET A 195 -7.67 3.48 3.19
CA MET A 195 -8.54 3.50 2.02
C MET A 195 -8.96 2.09 1.63
N GLY A 196 -10.21 1.95 1.19
CA GLY A 196 -10.77 0.66 0.82
C GLY A 196 -10.84 -0.29 2.02
N VAL A 197 -9.91 -1.25 2.05
CA VAL A 197 -9.80 -2.26 3.10
C VAL A 197 -8.61 -2.01 4.03
N LEU A 198 -7.74 -1.05 3.72
CA LEU A 198 -6.59 -0.74 4.58
C LEU A 198 -7.08 -0.23 5.94
N GLU A 199 -6.58 -0.86 7.00
CA GLU A 199 -6.80 -0.50 8.40
C GLU A 199 -5.42 -0.28 9.01
N PHE A 200 -5.13 0.98 9.33
CA PHE A 200 -3.91 1.42 9.98
C PHE A 200 -4.22 2.01 11.36
N GLY A 201 -5.33 1.60 11.99
CA GLY A 201 -5.68 2.02 13.35
C GLY A 201 -6.10 3.48 13.45
N ASP A 202 -7.25 3.83 12.84
CA ASP A 202 -7.97 5.10 13.01
C ASP A 202 -7.12 6.35 12.73
N CYS A 203 -6.88 6.64 11.44
CA CYS A 203 -6.05 7.75 10.91
C CYS A 203 -4.55 7.45 10.75
N GLY A 204 -4.13 6.18 10.83
CA GLY A 204 -2.77 5.79 10.49
C GLY A 204 -2.39 5.99 9.03
N SER A 205 -1.08 5.98 8.79
CA SER A 205 -0.50 6.12 7.45
C SER A 205 0.67 5.16 7.22
N ALA A 206 0.85 4.78 5.96
CA ALA A 206 1.97 3.99 5.49
C ALA A 206 2.85 4.81 4.57
N GLN A 207 4.17 4.70 4.75
CA GLN A 207 5.17 5.32 3.88
C GLN A 207 5.80 4.24 3.01
N ILE A 208 5.67 4.40 1.69
CA ILE A 208 6.18 3.47 0.67
C ILE A 208 7.21 4.20 -0.18
N ASP A 209 8.49 3.89 -0.02
CA ASP A 209 9.56 4.53 -0.78
C ASP A 209 9.76 3.89 -2.16
N LEU A 210 9.73 4.72 -3.20
CA LEU A 210 9.84 4.26 -4.59
C LEU A 210 11.29 4.10 -5.07
N ASP A 211 12.28 4.59 -4.32
CA ASP A 211 13.70 4.62 -4.70
C ASP A 211 14.52 3.57 -3.92
N ASN A 212 14.47 3.66 -2.59
CA ASN A 212 15.20 2.89 -1.59
C ASN A 212 14.50 1.60 -1.14
N ASN A 213 13.22 1.38 -1.49
CA ASN A 213 12.41 0.23 -1.04
C ASN A 213 12.17 0.18 0.48
N VAL A 214 12.09 1.32 1.14
CA VAL A 214 11.68 1.41 2.54
C VAL A 214 10.16 1.35 2.60
N PHE A 215 9.63 0.55 3.52
CA PHE A 215 8.19 0.46 3.80
C PHE A 215 7.96 0.27 5.29
N ASP A 216 7.04 1.04 5.85
CA ASP A 216 6.43 0.77 7.15
C ASP A 216 5.09 1.51 7.24
N TRP A 217 4.30 1.19 8.26
CA TRP A 217 3.10 1.94 8.60
C TRP A 217 3.00 2.18 10.09
N THR A 218 2.24 3.21 10.46
CA THR A 218 2.02 3.60 11.85
C THR A 218 0.55 3.85 12.11
N CYS A 219 0.11 3.57 13.33
CA CYS A 219 -1.24 3.96 13.73
C CYS A 219 -1.35 5.45 14.09
N GLY A 220 -2.57 5.97 13.99
CA GLY A 220 -2.90 7.38 14.21
C GLY A 220 -3.64 7.63 15.51
#